data_AF-A0A6X7C745-F1
#
_entry.id   AF-A0A6X7C745-F1
#
_cell.length_a   1.000
_cell.length_b   1.000
_cell.length_c   1.000
_cell.angle_alpha   90.00
_cell.angle_beta   90.00
_cell.angle_gamma   90.00
#
_symmetry.space_group_name_H-M   'P 1'
#
loop_
_entity.id
_entity.type
_entity.pdbx_description
1 polymer ?
#
loop_
_entity_poly.entity_id
_entity_poly.type
_entity_poly.pdbx_seq_one_letter_code
_entity_poly.pdbx_strand_id
1 'polypeptide(L)'
;MSIRELNLTKEQHDWLNGWLELWGAWVYSGRLEKRMSSVIAQFMERVEPSRVMTRPMCNDDDGMLISQVVDSVMRIDTKAFGILLSYYAHGSSKYAISSYYHKTASPRKMSGRGGERMRKPSLITCRREVDDVLKASLFMLYQPMLNA
;
A
#
# COMPACT_ATOMS: atom_id res chain seq x y z
N MET A 1 28.10 -6.33 13.10
CA MET A 1 27.28 -5.41 12.29
C MET A 1 25.95 -5.23 13.00
N SER A 2 25.66 -4.04 13.51
CA SER A 2 24.31 -3.73 14.02
C SER A 2 23.37 -3.77 12.82
N ILE A 3 22.43 -4.72 12.80
CA ILE A 3 21.34 -4.74 11.84
C ILE A 3 20.51 -3.51 12.16
N ARG A 4 20.79 -2.39 11.48
CA ARG A 4 19.90 -1.22 11.54
C ARG A 4 18.56 -1.70 11.01
N GLU A 5 17.52 -1.63 11.82
CA GLU A 5 16.16 -1.87 11.36
C GLU A 5 15.92 -0.97 10.13
N LEU A 6 15.54 -1.56 9.00
CA LEU A 6 15.30 -0.88 7.74
C LEU A 6 13.99 -0.10 7.82
N ASN A 7 14.00 1.00 8.58
CA ASN A 7 12.86 1.89 8.79
C ASN A 7 13.26 3.31 8.42
N LEU A 8 12.31 4.06 7.87
CA LEU A 8 12.45 5.48 7.62
C LEU A 8 12.53 6.26 8.94
N THR A 9 13.24 7.39 8.93
CA THR A 9 13.10 8.36 10.03
C THR A 9 11.68 8.95 10.02
N LYS A 10 11.27 9.55 11.13
CA LYS A 10 9.94 10.18 11.22
C LYS A 10 9.73 11.23 10.13
N GLU A 11 10.73 12.08 9.90
CA GLU A 11 10.66 13.14 8.87
C GLU A 11 10.54 12.57 7.46
N GLN A 12 11.31 11.52 7.15
CA GLN A 12 11.24 10.83 5.87
C GLN A 12 9.87 10.18 5.66
N HIS A 13 9.34 9.54 6.70
CA HIS A 13 8.01 8.95 6.68
C HIS A 13 6.93 10.02 6.46
N ASP A 14 6.96 11.11 7.23
CA ASP A 14 5.92 12.15 7.17
C ASP A 14 5.92 12.86 5.81
N TRP A 15 7.11 13.12 5.24
CA TRP A 15 7.24 13.65 3.88
C TRP A 15 6.66 12.71 2.82
N LEU A 16 7.05 11.44 2.84
CA LEU A 16 6.58 10.46 1.86
C LEU A 16 5.09 10.17 2.02
N ASN A 17 4.60 10.06 3.25
CA ASN A 17 3.20 9.84 3.56
C ASN A 17 2.32 10.99 3.04
N GLY A 18 2.76 12.25 3.18
CA GLY A 18 2.05 13.40 2.62
C GLY A 18 1.90 13.32 1.10
N TRP A 19 2.98 12.99 0.39
CA TRP A 19 2.92 12.80 -1.06
C TRP A 19 2.02 11.64 -1.48
N LEU A 20 2.10 10.49 -0.81
CA LEU A 20 1.25 9.34 -1.11
C LEU A 20 -0.23 9.59 -0.77
N GLU A 21 -0.54 10.43 0.22
CA GLU A 21 -1.92 10.84 0.51
C GLU A 21 -2.52 11.71 -0.61
N LEU A 22 -1.74 12.66 -1.14
CA LEU A 22 -2.12 13.51 -2.28
C LEU A 22 -2.26 12.69 -3.57
N TRP A 23 -1.26 11.85 -3.86
CA TRP A 23 -1.27 10.94 -5.00
C TRP A 23 -2.42 9.95 -4.93
N GLY A 24 -2.68 9.37 -3.75
CA GLY A 24 -3.79 8.45 -3.56
C GLY A 24 -5.15 9.10 -3.87
N ALA A 25 -5.37 10.33 -3.44
CA ALA A 25 -6.58 11.09 -3.78
C ALA A 25 -6.65 11.38 -5.29
N TRP A 26 -5.52 11.69 -5.94
CA TRP A 26 -5.43 11.88 -7.38
C TRP A 26 -5.75 10.59 -8.16
N VAL A 27 -5.19 9.44 -7.78
CA VAL A 27 -5.51 8.13 -8.37
C VAL A 27 -6.99 7.79 -8.20
N TYR A 28 -7.53 8.01 -6.99
CA TYR A 28 -8.93 7.71 -6.69
C TYR A 28 -9.90 8.54 -7.53
N SER A 29 -9.49 9.73 -7.99
CA SER A 29 -10.29 10.57 -8.88
C SER A 29 -10.44 10.02 -10.30
N GLY A 30 -9.69 8.98 -10.68
CA GLY A 30 -9.76 8.35 -12.00
C GLY A 30 -9.04 9.09 -13.12
N ARG A 31 -8.17 10.04 -12.78
CA ARG A 31 -7.36 10.82 -13.75
C ARG A 31 -6.22 10.04 -14.40
N LEU A 32 -5.81 8.93 -13.80
CA LEU A 32 -4.75 8.08 -14.36
C LEU A 32 -5.25 7.32 -15.60
N GLU A 33 -4.57 7.48 -16.74
CA GLU A 33 -4.88 6.71 -17.94
C GLU A 33 -4.64 5.20 -17.71
N LYS A 34 -5.60 4.36 -18.11
CA LYS A 34 -5.55 2.90 -17.90
C LYS A 34 -4.30 2.21 -18.48
N ARG A 35 -3.64 2.83 -19.47
CA ARG A 35 -2.43 2.28 -20.12
C ARG A 35 -1.17 2.39 -19.25
N MET A 36 -1.17 3.29 -18.26
CA MET A 36 0.04 3.65 -17.49
C MET A 36 0.36 2.70 -16.33
N SER A 37 -0.63 1.97 -15.78
CA SER A 37 -0.39 0.88 -14.82
C SER A 37 -1.54 -0.11 -14.84
N SER A 38 -1.23 -1.37 -15.14
CA SER A 38 -2.24 -2.44 -15.17
C SER A 38 -2.82 -2.74 -13.77
N VAL A 39 -2.01 -2.62 -12.72
CA VAL A 39 -2.45 -2.90 -11.34
C VAL A 39 -3.33 -1.76 -10.81
N ILE A 40 -2.93 -0.50 -11.00
CA ILE A 40 -3.76 0.63 -10.57
C ILE A 40 -5.08 0.66 -11.35
N ALA A 41 -5.04 0.42 -12.67
CA ALA A 41 -6.24 0.36 -13.49
C ALA A 41 -7.21 -0.74 -13.01
N GLN A 42 -6.72 -1.96 -12.78
CA GLN A 42 -7.54 -3.06 -12.25
C GLN A 42 -8.10 -2.77 -10.86
N PHE A 43 -7.34 -2.06 -10.02
CA PHE A 43 -7.81 -1.65 -8.71
C PHE A 43 -8.96 -0.65 -8.83
N MET A 44 -8.78 0.40 -9.64
CA MET A 44 -9.79 1.45 -9.83
C MET A 44 -11.06 0.94 -10.51
N GLU A 45 -11.00 -0.07 -11.36
CA GLU A 45 -12.19 -0.72 -11.93
C GLU A 45 -13.06 -1.43 -10.89
N ARG A 46 -12.48 -1.88 -9.78
CA ARG A 46 -13.21 -2.56 -8.69
C ARG A 46 -13.79 -1.60 -7.66
N VAL A 47 -13.34 -0.35 -7.67
CA VAL A 47 -13.74 0.68 -6.72
C VAL A 47 -15.04 1.34 -7.22
N GLU A 48 -16.04 1.44 -6.34
CA GLU A 48 -17.24 2.21 -6.67
C GLU A 48 -16.88 3.70 -6.78
N PRO A 49 -17.25 4.37 -7.88
CA PRO A 49 -16.92 5.78 -8.07
C PRO A 49 -17.73 6.64 -7.08
N SER A 50 -17.08 7.06 -5.99
CA SER A 50 -17.62 8.12 -5.15
C SER A 50 -17.54 9.44 -5.91
N ARG A 51 -18.69 10.09 -6.14
CA ARG A 51 -18.78 11.37 -6.84
C ARG A 51 -18.23 12.56 -6.03
N VAL A 52 -17.93 12.36 -4.74
CA VAL A 52 -17.50 13.43 -3.84
C VAL A 52 -16.03 13.28 -3.52
N MET A 53 -15.21 14.15 -4.11
CA MET A 53 -13.80 14.31 -3.76
C MET A 53 -13.70 15.17 -2.50
N THR A 54 -13.32 14.58 -1.37
CA THR A 54 -13.18 15.29 -0.08
C THR A 54 -11.73 15.55 0.32
N ARG A 55 -10.77 14.89 -0.33
CA ARG A 55 -9.34 14.96 -0.02
C ARG A 55 -8.59 15.87 -1.01
N PRO A 56 -7.60 16.66 -0.55
CA PRO A 56 -6.71 17.36 -1.45
C PRO A 56 -5.92 16.35 -2.30
N MET A 57 -5.59 16.74 -3.52
CA MET A 57 -4.84 15.92 -4.49
C MET A 57 -3.68 16.72 -5.06
N CYS A 58 -2.65 16.03 -5.54
CA CYS A 58 -1.56 16.66 -6.28
C CYS A 58 -2.03 17.11 -7.67
N ASN A 59 -1.18 17.86 -8.38
CA ASN A 59 -1.40 18.15 -9.80
C ASN A 59 -1.18 16.89 -10.65
N ASP A 60 -1.50 16.97 -11.95
CA ASP A 60 -1.42 15.82 -12.85
C ASP A 60 0.03 15.38 -13.13
N ASP A 61 0.99 16.32 -13.21
CA ASP A 61 2.40 16.00 -13.47
C ASP A 61 3.02 15.23 -12.31
N ASP A 62 2.82 15.71 -11.07
CA ASP A 62 3.23 15.02 -9.85
C ASP A 62 2.50 13.68 -9.72
N GLY A 63 1.20 13.65 -10.03
CA GLY A 63 0.39 12.42 -10.01
C GLY A 63 0.95 11.35 -10.95
N MET A 64 1.36 11.75 -12.14
CA MET A 64 1.96 10.88 -13.15
C MET A 64 3.36 10.42 -12.76
N LEU A 65 4.22 11.32 -12.29
CA LEU A 65 5.58 11.00 -11.83
C LEU A 65 5.55 10.00 -10.68
N ILE A 66 4.74 10.27 -9.65
CA ILE A 66 4.61 9.38 -8.49
C ILE A 66 4.04 8.03 -8.92
N SER A 67 3.07 8.01 -9.84
CA SER A 67 2.51 6.74 -10.37
C SER A 67 3.57 5.89 -11.06
N GLN A 68 4.45 6.49 -11.86
CA GLN A 68 5.55 5.77 -12.52
C GLN A 68 6.55 5.20 -11.50
N VAL A 69 6.92 5.98 -10.50
CA VAL A 69 7.80 5.52 -9.42
C VAL A 69 7.16 4.36 -8.66
N VAL A 70 5.92 4.53 -8.21
CA VAL A 70 5.18 3.50 -7.45
C VAL A 70 5.02 2.23 -8.29
N ASP A 71 4.65 2.32 -9.57
CA ASP A 71 4.52 1.16 -10.44
C ASP A 71 5.87 0.45 -10.65
N SER A 72 6.95 1.20 -10.91
CA SER A 72 8.28 0.63 -11.14
C SER A 72 8.81 -0.19 -9.95
N VAL A 73 8.49 0.24 -8.72
CA VAL A 73 8.92 -0.38 -7.47
C VAL A 73 7.96 -1.49 -7.04
N MET A 74 6.65 -1.22 -7.02
CA MET A 74 5.65 -2.09 -6.40
C MET A 74 5.12 -3.19 -7.32
N ARG A 75 5.38 -3.13 -8.64
CA ARG A 75 4.93 -4.17 -9.60
C ARG A 75 5.42 -5.58 -9.27
N ILE A 76 6.50 -5.71 -8.50
CA ILE A 76 7.04 -7.02 -8.09
C ILE A 76 6.15 -7.75 -7.08
N ASP A 77 5.37 -7.01 -6.28
CA ASP A 77 4.48 -7.56 -5.26
C ASP A 77 3.09 -6.92 -5.39
N THR A 78 2.24 -7.57 -6.17
CA THR A 78 0.86 -7.14 -6.44
C THR A 78 0.00 -7.11 -5.18
N LYS A 79 0.33 -7.91 -4.15
CA LYS A 79 -0.40 -7.93 -2.89
C LYS A 79 -0.03 -6.73 -2.04
N ALA A 80 1.26 -6.42 -1.91
CA ALA A 80 1.73 -5.21 -1.24
C ALA A 80 1.20 -3.95 -1.95
N PHE A 81 1.20 -3.96 -3.29
CA PHE A 81 0.64 -2.88 -4.09
C PHE A 81 -0.87 -2.72 -3.86
N GLY A 82 -1.62 -3.82 -3.82
CA GLY A 82 -3.05 -3.77 -3.50
C GLY A 82 -3.33 -3.24 -2.09
N ILE A 83 -2.49 -3.56 -1.11
CA ILE A 83 -2.58 -3.00 0.27
C ILE A 83 -2.28 -1.49 0.25
N LEU A 84 -1.25 -1.06 -0.48
CA LEU A 84 -0.87 0.36 -0.63
C LEU A 84 -2.00 1.18 -1.26
N LEU A 85 -2.60 0.69 -2.34
CA LEU A 85 -3.74 1.33 -3.01
C LEU A 85 -4.99 1.34 -2.13
N SER A 86 -5.26 0.25 -1.41
CA SER A 86 -6.37 0.21 -0.45
C SER A 86 -6.22 1.27 0.63
N TYR A 87 -4.98 1.51 1.08
CA TYR A 87 -4.69 2.48 2.12
C TYR A 87 -4.71 3.92 1.60
N TYR A 88 -3.92 4.24 0.56
CA TYR A 88 -3.75 5.62 0.09
C TYR A 88 -4.81 6.06 -0.92
N ALA A 89 -5.16 5.22 -1.90
CA ALA A 89 -6.14 5.60 -2.92
C ALA A 89 -7.57 5.49 -2.38
N HIS A 90 -7.99 4.29 -1.98
CA HIS A 90 -9.34 4.09 -1.45
C HIS A 90 -9.56 4.72 -0.05
N GLY A 91 -8.48 4.95 0.72
CA GLY A 91 -8.59 5.57 2.06
C GLY A 91 -9.07 4.60 3.14
N SER A 92 -8.93 3.29 2.95
CA SER A 92 -9.32 2.31 3.97
C SER A 92 -8.37 2.35 5.17
N SER A 93 -8.95 2.26 6.37
CA SER A 93 -8.13 2.12 7.58
C SER A 93 -7.34 0.80 7.58
N LYS A 94 -6.18 0.79 8.24
CA LYS A 94 -5.38 -0.44 8.43
C LYS A 94 -6.22 -1.59 8.99
N TYR A 95 -7.17 -1.28 9.87
CA TYR A 95 -8.09 -2.28 10.43
C TYR A 95 -9.03 -2.87 9.38
N ALA A 96 -9.64 -2.05 8.52
CA ALA A 96 -10.53 -2.52 7.46
C ALA A 96 -9.78 -3.45 6.49
N ILE A 97 -8.58 -3.04 6.06
CA ILE A 97 -7.69 -3.85 5.22
C ILE A 97 -7.35 -5.17 5.90
N SER A 98 -6.95 -5.11 7.19
CA SER A 98 -6.59 -6.30 7.97
C SER A 98 -7.76 -7.26 8.18
N SER A 99 -8.98 -6.73 8.35
CA SER A 99 -10.20 -7.52 8.49
C SER A 99 -10.52 -8.26 7.20
N TYR A 100 -10.43 -7.58 6.04
CA TYR A 100 -10.59 -8.21 4.74
C TYR A 100 -9.50 -9.26 4.46
N TYR A 101 -8.25 -8.92 4.77
CA TYR A 101 -7.10 -9.81 4.63
C TYR A 101 -7.23 -11.06 5.52
N HIS A 102 -7.71 -10.90 6.76
CA HIS A 102 -8.04 -12.03 7.63
C HIS A 102 -9.21 -12.85 7.08
N LYS A 103 -10.27 -12.22 6.57
CA LYS A 103 -11.43 -12.94 6.01
C LYS A 103 -11.01 -13.87 4.87
N THR A 104 -10.15 -13.38 3.97
CA THR A 104 -9.68 -14.09 2.77
C THR A 104 -8.45 -14.99 2.99
N ALA A 105 -7.79 -14.92 4.16
CA ALA A 105 -6.58 -15.70 4.43
C ALA A 105 -6.83 -17.21 4.42
N SER A 106 -5.98 -17.93 3.68
CA SER A 106 -5.90 -19.38 3.69
C SER A 106 -5.13 -19.90 4.92
N PRO A 107 -5.43 -21.11 5.42
CA PRO A 107 -4.61 -21.76 6.43
C PRO A 107 -3.16 -21.91 5.95
N ARG A 108 -2.21 -21.63 6.83
CA ARG A 108 -0.78 -21.77 6.55
C ARG A 108 -0.08 -22.48 7.70
N LYS A 109 1.13 -22.98 7.43
CA LYS A 109 1.96 -23.64 8.43
C LYS A 109 2.47 -22.59 9.42
N MET A 110 2.12 -22.75 10.70
CA MET A 110 2.55 -21.84 11.76
C MET A 110 3.23 -22.64 12.87
N SER A 111 4.46 -22.25 13.20
CA SER A 111 5.24 -22.84 14.28
C SER A 111 4.74 -22.31 15.63
N GLY A 112 4.40 -23.22 16.54
CA GLY A 112 3.98 -22.87 17.89
C GLY A 112 4.52 -23.86 18.92
N ARG A 113 4.15 -23.65 20.19
CA ARG A 113 4.47 -24.59 21.25
C ARG A 113 3.79 -25.94 20.96
N GLY A 114 4.57 -26.99 20.79
CA GLY A 114 4.07 -28.33 20.42
C GLY A 114 4.07 -28.63 18.92
N GLY A 115 4.93 -27.95 18.14
CA GLY A 115 5.21 -28.26 16.74
C GLY A 115 4.49 -27.35 15.74
N GLU A 116 4.73 -27.61 14.46
CA GLU A 116 4.12 -26.90 13.36
C GLU A 116 2.69 -27.40 13.12
N ARG A 117 1.74 -26.47 12.93
CA ARG A 117 0.35 -26.81 12.65
C ARG A 117 -0.22 -25.92 11.55
N MET A 118 -1.09 -26.48 10.72
CA MET A 118 -1.84 -25.72 9.71
C MET A 118 -2.98 -24.97 10.39
N ARG A 119 -2.91 -23.63 10.37
CA ARG A 119 -3.90 -22.76 11.00
C ARG A 119 -4.10 -21.50 10.18
N LYS A 120 -5.31 -20.94 10.24
CA LYS A 120 -5.57 -19.61 9.73
C LYS A 120 -4.89 -18.58 10.63
N PRO A 121 -4.20 -17.55 10.09
CA PRO A 121 -3.62 -16.50 10.92
C PRO A 121 -4.71 -15.78 11.72
N SER A 122 -4.37 -15.32 12.92
CA SER A 122 -5.28 -14.50 13.72
C SER A 122 -5.42 -13.10 13.14
N LEU A 123 -6.49 -12.38 13.49
CA LEU A 123 -6.64 -10.97 13.08
C LEU A 123 -5.48 -10.09 13.54
N ILE A 124 -4.92 -10.34 14.74
CA ILE A 124 -3.76 -9.61 15.25
C ILE A 124 -2.53 -9.85 14.37
N THR A 125 -2.32 -11.11 13.93
CA THR A 125 -1.25 -11.46 13.00
C THR A 125 -1.43 -10.72 11.67
N CYS A 126 -2.65 -10.73 11.12
CA CYS A 126 -2.97 -9.99 9.89
C CYS A 126 -2.72 -8.48 10.04
N ARG A 127 -3.07 -7.88 11.18
CA ARG A 127 -2.82 -6.44 11.45
C ARG A 127 -1.34 -6.10 11.46
N ARG A 128 -0.50 -6.96 12.06
CA ARG A 128 0.96 -6.79 12.05
C ARG A 128 1.50 -6.88 10.64
N GLU A 129 1.08 -7.90 9.88
CA GLU A 129 1.51 -8.05 8.49
C GLU A 129 1.13 -6.88 7.60
N VAL A 130 -0.09 -6.34 7.73
CA VAL A 130 -0.47 -5.14 6.96
C VAL A 130 0.41 -3.94 7.34
N ASP A 131 0.73 -3.76 8.61
CA ASP A 131 1.62 -2.69 9.06
C ASP A 131 3.05 -2.86 8.55
N ASP A 132 3.58 -4.08 8.61
CA ASP A 132 4.92 -4.43 8.13
C ASP A 132 5.03 -4.26 6.61
N VAL A 133 4.00 -4.68 5.86
CA VAL A 133 3.94 -4.49 4.41
C VAL A 133 3.91 -3.01 4.04
N LEU A 134 3.11 -2.19 4.73
CA LEU A 134 3.08 -0.75 4.48
C LEU A 134 4.42 -0.09 4.80
N LYS A 135 5.04 -0.43 5.93
CA LYS A 135 6.37 0.07 6.32
C LYS A 135 7.44 -0.30 5.30
N ALA A 136 7.47 -1.57 4.87
CA ALA A 136 8.42 -2.02 3.85
C ALA A 136 8.19 -1.34 2.50
N SER A 137 6.93 -1.15 2.10
CA SER A 137 6.57 -0.44 0.86
C SER A 137 7.06 1.01 0.90
N LEU A 138 6.78 1.73 1.99
CA LEU A 138 7.26 3.10 2.21
C LEU A 138 8.79 3.17 2.17
N PHE A 139 9.48 2.23 2.83
CA PHE A 139 10.94 2.17 2.83
C PHE A 139 11.51 1.99 1.42
N MET A 140 10.93 1.08 0.63
CA MET A 140 11.35 0.84 -0.77
C MET A 140 11.04 2.04 -1.68
N LEU A 141 9.96 2.77 -1.43
CA LEU A 141 9.53 3.90 -2.25
C LEU A 141 10.31 5.19 -1.96
N TYR A 142 10.81 5.37 -0.74
CA TYR A 142 11.43 6.64 -0.33
C TYR A 142 12.59 7.07 -1.24
N GLN A 143 13.57 6.19 -1.47
CA GLN A 143 14.75 6.56 -2.26
C GLN A 143 14.42 6.82 -3.75
N PRO A 144 13.63 5.98 -4.44
CA PRO A 144 13.17 6.26 -5.80
C PRO A 144 12.37 7.57 -5.90
N MET A 145 11.52 7.87 -4.91
CA MET A 145 10.73 9.11 -4.87
C MET A 145 11.61 10.35 -4.68
N LEU A 146 12.72 10.25 -3.96
CA LEU A 146 13.66 11.37 -3.77
C LEU A 146 14.51 11.63 -5.03
N ASN A 147 14.74 10.59 -5.83
CA ASN A 147 15.62 10.65 -7.00
C ASN A 147 14.89 10.98 -8.31
N ALA A 148 13.56 10.93 -8.32
CA ALA A 148 12.71 11.24 -9.47
C ALA A 148 12.55 12.75 -9.65
#